data_AF-A0A7X7LHT5-F1
#
_entry.id   AF-A0A7X7LHT5-F1
#
_cell.length_a   1.000
_cell.length_b   1.000
_cell.length_c   1.000
_cell.angle_alpha   90.00
_cell.angle_beta   90.00
_cell.angle_gamma   90.00
#
_symmetry.space_group_name_H-M   'P 1'
#
loop_
_entity.id
_entity.type
_entity.pdbx_description
1 polymer ?
#
loop_
_entity_poly.entity_id
_entity_poly.type
_entity_poly.pdbx_seq_one_letter_code
_entity_poly.pdbx_strand_id
1 'polypeptide(L)'
;MISIDYKKCIRCGLCISICHESCIRINDEVLSIDYRYCSTCCQCISVCPETALGWNGFYGVRINNELLPSSVQLAELLKKRRTIRDFSPIRPERQLIEDILSMAVFAPTNNFNFRVVVVDNPGIIEKIDKAIFRYTSLISTFVFRTGLSKLIRFFLSTQRYFELQKAEAKIKVVGKTGKGFKTCPPVIVFIVGDKAIPLSVESAQYALYNIDLYAQLKGLGCNILVGSQGIVNKDNGIMKRLGIGKKEKIFGMMSIGYPAVSFLNKIEGKHMPVQWNTGKY
;
A
#
# COMPACT_ATOMS: atom_id res chain seq x y z
N MET A 1 14.41 16.13 5.96
CA MET A 1 14.21 17.58 6.10
C MET A 1 14.60 18.26 4.81
N ILE A 2 13.86 19.30 4.40
CA ILE A 2 14.20 20.08 3.21
C ILE A 2 15.53 20.81 3.45
N SER A 3 16.38 20.88 2.43
CA SER A 3 17.69 21.54 2.46
C SER A 3 17.76 22.58 1.34
N ILE A 4 18.46 23.69 1.56
CA ILE A 4 18.61 24.79 0.59
C ILE A 4 20.09 24.95 0.25
N ASP A 5 20.42 24.97 -1.05
CA ASP A 5 21.70 25.44 -1.57
C ASP A 5 21.56 26.93 -1.93
N TYR A 6 22.07 27.80 -1.04
CA TYR A 6 22.00 29.24 -1.23
C TYR A 6 22.83 29.74 -2.42
N LYS A 7 23.81 28.97 -2.90
CA LYS A 7 24.61 29.36 -4.08
C LYS A 7 23.84 29.16 -5.37
N LYS A 8 22.94 28.18 -5.42
CA LYS A 8 22.07 27.90 -6.58
C LYS A 8 20.74 28.66 -6.55
N CYS A 9 20.31 29.11 -5.38
CA CYS A 9 19.01 29.75 -5.23
C CYS A 9 18.98 31.16 -5.87
N ILE A 10 18.27 31.29 -6.98
CA ILE A 10 18.05 32.58 -7.67
C ILE A 10 16.85 33.38 -7.14
N ARG A 11 16.19 32.90 -6.06
CA ARG A 11 15.08 33.61 -5.39
C ARG A 11 13.87 33.89 -6.27
N CYS A 12 13.58 33.00 -7.24
CA CYS A 12 12.45 33.14 -8.18
C CYS A 12 11.05 32.97 -7.56
N GLY A 13 10.94 32.52 -6.30
CA GLY A 13 9.67 32.41 -5.60
C GLY A 13 8.75 31.22 -5.96
N LEU A 14 9.10 30.37 -6.93
CA LEU A 14 8.28 29.21 -7.32
C LEU A 14 7.99 28.25 -6.15
N CYS A 15 8.99 28.00 -5.30
CA CYS A 15 8.83 27.17 -4.11
C CYS A 15 7.85 27.78 -3.08
N ILE A 16 7.74 29.11 -3.03
CA ILE A 16 6.76 29.82 -2.19
C ILE A 16 5.37 29.63 -2.79
N SER A 17 5.21 29.90 -4.08
CA SER A 17 3.92 29.82 -4.76
C SER A 17 3.29 28.42 -4.75
N ILE A 18 4.10 27.35 -4.84
CA ILE A 18 3.59 25.98 -4.85
C ILE A 18 3.29 25.44 -3.43
N CYS A 19 3.80 26.09 -2.38
CA CYS A 19 3.69 25.57 -1.02
C CYS A 19 2.29 25.80 -0.45
N HIS A 20 1.45 24.75 -0.45
CA HIS A 20 0.10 24.82 0.12
C HIS A 20 0.07 25.16 1.63
N GLU A 21 1.15 24.87 2.37
CA GLU A 21 1.29 25.19 3.80
C GLU A 21 1.74 26.64 4.05
N SER A 22 2.08 27.40 3.01
CA SER A 22 2.58 28.79 3.12
C SER A 22 3.77 28.96 4.11
N CYS A 23 4.61 27.91 4.22
CA CYS A 23 5.70 27.83 5.20
C CYS A 23 7.07 28.30 4.66
N ILE A 24 7.15 28.67 3.38
CA ILE A 24 8.38 29.14 2.73
C ILE A 24 8.27 30.64 2.48
N ARG A 25 9.30 31.40 2.84
CA ARG A 25 9.33 32.87 2.72
C ARG A 25 10.73 33.37 2.33
N ILE A 26 10.80 34.55 1.74
CA ILE A 26 12.05 35.29 1.57
C ILE A 26 12.05 36.43 2.60
N ASN A 27 13.00 36.40 3.52
CA ASN A 27 13.24 37.46 4.51
C ASN A 27 14.68 37.96 4.30
N ASP A 28 14.90 39.27 4.21
CA ASP A 28 16.23 39.87 4.00
C ASP A 28 16.99 39.23 2.81
N GLU A 29 16.24 39.00 1.73
CA GLU A 29 16.69 38.30 0.52
C GLU A 29 17.17 36.84 0.70
N VAL A 30 16.92 36.22 1.85
CA VAL A 30 17.26 34.82 2.13
C VAL A 30 15.99 33.96 2.15
N LEU A 31 16.02 32.85 1.41
CA LEU A 31 14.95 31.86 1.44
C LEU A 31 14.98 31.11 2.78
N SER A 32 13.85 31.09 3.47
CA SER A 32 13.66 30.44 4.77
C SER A 32 12.44 29.52 4.74
N ILE A 33 12.47 28.46 5.55
CA ILE A 33 11.40 27.47 5.69
C ILE A 33 11.07 27.35 7.16
N ASP A 34 9.80 27.54 7.52
CA ASP A 34 9.30 27.22 8.84
C ASP A 34 8.92 25.73 8.89
N TYR A 35 9.85 24.91 9.39
CA TYR A 35 9.70 23.46 9.43
C TYR A 35 8.54 22.99 10.32
N ARG A 36 8.00 23.83 11.19
CA ARG A 36 6.83 23.48 12.03
C ARG A 36 5.58 23.24 11.20
N TYR A 37 5.47 23.91 10.06
CA TYR A 37 4.32 23.82 9.15
C TYR A 37 4.62 22.98 7.90
N CYS A 38 5.85 22.53 7.70
CA CYS A 38 6.23 21.80 6.50
C CYS A 38 5.60 20.41 6.48
N SER A 39 4.73 20.13 5.51
CA SER A 39 4.14 18.81 5.29
C SER A 39 5.10 17.78 4.70
N THR A 40 6.33 18.17 4.35
CA THR A 40 7.36 17.30 3.74
C THR A 40 6.99 16.70 2.37
N CYS A 41 5.96 17.25 1.70
CA CYS A 41 5.48 16.81 0.39
C CYS A 41 6.47 16.99 -0.79
N CYS A 42 7.60 17.66 -0.58
CA CYS A 42 8.69 17.84 -1.55
C CYS A 42 8.34 18.56 -2.87
N GLN A 43 7.16 19.17 -3.01
CA GLN A 43 6.81 19.94 -4.22
C GLN A 43 7.78 21.10 -4.49
N CYS A 44 8.30 21.72 -3.43
CA CYS A 44 9.31 22.77 -3.52
C CYS A 44 10.63 22.30 -4.16
N ILE A 45 11.01 21.03 -3.95
CA ILE A 45 12.17 20.40 -4.61
C ILE A 45 11.87 20.21 -6.10
N SER A 46 10.73 19.60 -6.41
CA SER A 46 10.35 19.25 -7.79
C SER A 46 10.13 20.45 -8.70
N VAL A 47 9.64 21.57 -8.16
CA VAL A 47 9.40 22.80 -8.95
C VAL A 47 10.65 23.65 -9.16
N CYS A 48 11.71 23.43 -8.38
CA CYS A 48 12.89 24.30 -8.38
C CYS A 48 13.68 24.17 -9.69
N PRO A 49 13.79 25.21 -10.53
CA PRO A 49 14.53 25.12 -11.79
C PRO A 49 16.03 24.98 -11.57
N GLU A 50 16.57 25.59 -10.51
CA GLU A 50 18.01 25.57 -10.24
C GLU A 50 18.46 24.35 -9.43
N THR A 51 17.55 23.42 -9.12
CA THR A 51 17.84 22.27 -8.23
C THR A 51 18.44 22.69 -6.88
N ALA A 52 18.08 23.89 -6.41
CA ALA A 52 18.60 24.49 -5.18
C ALA A 52 17.95 23.92 -3.90
N LEU A 53 16.86 23.17 -4.03
CA LEU A 53 16.16 22.54 -2.92
C LEU A 53 16.40 21.02 -2.97
N GLY A 54 16.54 20.40 -1.80
CA GLY A 54 16.81 18.96 -1.67
C GLY A 54 16.20 18.35 -0.41
N TRP A 55 16.29 17.02 -0.30
CA TRP A 55 15.88 16.26 0.87
C TRP A 55 17.11 15.68 1.56
N ASN A 56 17.40 16.08 2.80
CA ASN A 56 18.59 15.64 3.54
C ASN A 56 19.89 15.80 2.73
N GLY A 57 20.04 16.93 2.04
CA GLY A 57 21.20 17.21 1.17
C GLY A 57 21.18 16.53 -0.21
N PHE A 58 20.19 15.68 -0.51
CA PHE A 58 19.97 15.12 -1.85
C PHE A 58 19.10 16.07 -2.67
N TYR A 59 19.74 16.86 -3.54
CA TYR A 59 19.09 17.86 -4.37
C TYR A 59 18.31 17.26 -5.54
N GLY A 60 17.33 18.01 -6.05
CA GLY A 60 16.46 17.57 -7.14
C GLY A 60 17.23 17.15 -8.39
N VAL A 61 16.77 16.07 -9.03
CA VAL A 61 17.27 15.59 -10.32
C VAL A 61 16.19 15.81 -11.36
N ARG A 62 16.58 16.23 -12.58
CA ARG A 62 15.63 16.46 -13.67
C ARG A 62 14.97 15.15 -14.10
N ILE A 63 13.65 15.21 -14.30
CA ILE A 63 12.88 14.09 -14.86
C ILE A 63 13.41 13.79 -16.25
N ASN A 64 13.80 12.54 -16.49
CA ASN A 64 14.11 12.07 -17.83
C ASN A 64 12.78 11.68 -18.52
N ASN A 65 12.28 12.55 -19.39
CA ASN A 65 11.04 12.32 -20.12
C ASN A 65 11.12 11.13 -21.10
N GLU A 66 12.32 10.72 -21.52
CA GLU A 66 12.53 9.57 -22.39
C GLU A 66 12.25 8.23 -21.69
N LEU A 67 12.30 8.21 -20.35
CA LEU A 67 12.00 7.03 -19.54
C LEU A 67 10.52 6.90 -19.16
N LEU A 68 9.69 7.91 -19.49
CA LEU A 68 8.27 7.86 -19.16
C LEU A 68 7.54 6.87 -20.09
N PRO A 69 6.62 6.04 -19.54
CA PRO A 69 5.83 5.15 -20.39
C PRO A 69 4.86 5.96 -21.24
N SER A 70 4.64 5.52 -22.48
CA SER A 70 3.50 5.98 -23.26
C SER A 70 2.19 5.56 -22.62
N SER A 71 1.08 6.21 -23.01
CA SER A 71 -0.26 5.83 -22.54
C SER A 71 -0.60 4.37 -22.84
N VAL A 72 -0.14 3.86 -24.00
CA VAL A 72 -0.31 2.45 -24.41
C VAL A 72 0.49 1.51 -23.51
N GLN A 73 1.75 1.84 -23.22
CA GLN A 73 2.60 1.03 -22.34
C GLN A 73 2.05 0.97 -20.91
N LEU A 74 1.61 2.12 -20.37
CA LEU A 74 1.00 2.17 -19.04
C LEU A 74 -0.32 1.38 -18.99
N ALA A 75 -1.17 1.51 -20.02
CA ALA A 75 -2.41 0.76 -20.10
C ALA A 75 -2.17 -0.77 -20.12
N GLU A 76 -1.15 -1.23 -20.86
CA GLU A 76 -0.78 -2.64 -20.86
C GLU A 76 -0.27 -3.11 -19.50
N LEU A 77 0.56 -2.32 -18.81
CA LEU A 77 1.03 -2.64 -17.46
C LEU A 77 -0.15 -2.82 -16.50
N LEU A 78 -1.09 -1.87 -16.52
CA LEU A 78 -2.30 -1.89 -15.69
C LEU A 78 -3.19 -3.10 -16.01
N LYS A 79 -3.38 -3.46 -17.28
CA LYS A 79 -4.18 -4.62 -17.70
C LYS A 79 -3.50 -5.96 -17.40
N LYS A 80 -2.17 -6.02 -17.46
CA LYS A 80 -1.37 -7.20 -17.10
C LYS A 80 -1.40 -7.47 -15.59
N ARG A 81 -1.68 -6.45 -14.77
CA ARG A 81 -1.61 -6.57 -13.31
C ARG A 81 -2.67 -7.48 -12.71
N ARG A 82 -2.21 -8.52 -11.99
CA ARG A 82 -3.05 -9.54 -11.37
C ARG A 82 -2.67 -9.74 -9.92
N THR A 83 -3.68 -10.02 -9.10
CA THR A 83 -3.46 -10.44 -7.71
C THR A 83 -2.92 -11.86 -7.68
N ILE A 84 -1.68 -12.02 -7.21
CA ILE A 84 -0.97 -13.30 -7.15
C ILE A 84 -1.18 -13.95 -5.79
N ARG A 85 -1.91 -15.07 -5.78
CA ARG A 85 -2.29 -15.79 -4.55
C ARG A 85 -1.56 -17.13 -4.38
N ASP A 86 -0.83 -17.54 -5.41
CA ASP A 86 -0.02 -18.74 -5.44
C ASP A 86 1.40 -18.34 -5.83
N PHE A 87 2.35 -18.61 -4.94
CA PHE A 87 3.76 -18.23 -5.10
C PHE A 87 4.64 -19.44 -5.38
N SER A 88 5.66 -19.23 -6.21
CA SER A 88 6.78 -20.14 -6.36
C SER A 88 7.53 -20.30 -5.03
N PRO A 89 8.15 -21.46 -4.76
CA PRO A 89 8.98 -21.66 -3.57
C PRO A 89 10.26 -20.81 -3.58
N ILE A 90 10.64 -20.25 -4.73
CA ILE A 90 11.83 -19.40 -4.87
C ILE A 90 11.64 -18.11 -4.08
N ARG A 91 12.61 -17.79 -3.23
CA ARG A 91 12.61 -16.58 -2.40
C ARG A 91 13.34 -15.44 -3.11
N PRO A 92 12.73 -14.25 -3.21
CA PRO A 92 13.42 -13.09 -3.77
C PRO A 92 14.50 -12.59 -2.82
N GLU A 93 15.55 -12.00 -3.38
CA GLU A 93 16.62 -11.36 -2.63
C GLU A 93 16.10 -10.13 -1.87
N ARG A 94 16.64 -9.86 -0.68
CA ARG A 94 16.24 -8.71 0.14
C ARG A 94 16.47 -7.38 -0.58
N GLN A 95 17.57 -7.25 -1.32
CA GLN A 95 17.89 -6.04 -2.08
C GLN A 95 16.81 -5.72 -3.12
N LEU A 96 16.28 -6.75 -3.79
CA LEU A 96 15.19 -6.60 -4.75
C LEU A 96 13.89 -6.16 -4.06
N ILE A 97 13.61 -6.72 -2.87
CA ILE A 97 12.45 -6.31 -2.08
C ILE A 97 12.60 -4.85 -1.62
N GLU A 98 13.77 -4.45 -1.12
CA GLU A 98 14.04 -3.07 -0.70
C GLU A 98 13.89 -2.07 -1.85
N ASP A 99 14.43 -2.40 -3.04
CA ASP A 99 14.26 -1.63 -4.26
C ASP A 99 12.78 -1.44 -4.60
N ILE A 100 11.99 -2.52 -4.55
CA ILE A 100 10.54 -2.46 -4.77
C ILE A 100 9.83 -1.59 -3.74
N LEU A 101 10.15 -1.75 -2.47
CA LEU A 101 9.50 -1.03 -1.37
C LEU A 101 9.85 0.46 -1.35
N SER A 102 10.99 0.85 -1.91
CA SER A 102 11.38 2.25 -2.03
C SER A 102 10.37 3.09 -2.82
N MET A 103 9.57 2.46 -3.70
CA MET A 103 8.52 3.13 -4.47
C MET A 103 7.30 3.56 -3.64
N ALA A 104 7.15 3.01 -2.43
CA ALA A 104 6.03 3.30 -1.54
C ALA A 104 5.97 4.78 -1.12
N VAL A 105 7.12 5.42 -0.94
CA VAL A 105 7.22 6.80 -0.44
C VAL A 105 6.68 7.83 -1.45
N PHE A 106 6.63 7.48 -2.73
CA PHE A 106 6.10 8.34 -3.79
C PHE A 106 4.58 8.27 -3.93
N ALA A 107 3.90 7.51 -3.07
CA ALA A 107 2.44 7.48 -3.04
C ALA A 107 1.88 8.78 -2.45
N PRO A 108 0.72 9.26 -2.94
CA PRO A 108 -0.01 10.31 -2.24
C PRO A 108 -0.36 9.84 -0.83
N THR A 109 -0.09 10.67 0.17
CA THR A 109 -0.25 10.31 1.57
C THR A 109 -0.68 11.50 2.43
N ASN A 110 -1.53 11.21 3.42
CA ASN A 110 -1.85 12.10 4.55
C ASN A 110 -1.08 11.69 5.82
N ASN A 111 -0.28 10.63 5.74
CA ASN A 111 0.57 10.16 6.83
C ASN A 111 2.00 9.97 6.30
N PHE A 112 2.81 11.00 6.44
CA PHE A 112 4.20 11.05 5.96
C PHE A 112 5.16 10.21 6.82
N ASN A 113 4.70 9.71 7.97
CA ASN A 113 5.50 8.96 8.93
C ASN A 113 5.24 7.45 8.87
N PHE A 114 4.75 6.95 7.73
CA PHE A 114 4.70 5.51 7.54
C PHE A 114 6.10 4.91 7.52
N ARG A 115 6.18 3.70 8.06
CA ARG A 115 7.32 2.81 7.90
C ARG A 115 6.85 1.46 7.40
N VAL A 116 7.76 0.75 6.75
CA VAL A 116 7.50 -0.58 6.22
C VAL A 116 8.13 -1.62 7.15
N VAL A 117 7.35 -2.63 7.55
CA VAL A 117 7.87 -3.83 8.24
C VAL A 117 7.83 -4.99 7.25
N VAL A 118 8.99 -5.61 7.04
CA VAL A 118 9.14 -6.75 6.12
C VAL A 118 9.39 -8.01 6.92
N VAL A 119 8.68 -9.09 6.59
CA VAL A 119 8.81 -10.41 7.19
C VAL A 119 9.08 -11.42 6.09
N ASP A 120 10.31 -11.94 6.07
CA ASP A 120 10.72 -13.08 5.26
C ASP A 120 11.02 -14.33 6.11
N ASN A 121 11.04 -14.23 7.44
CA ASN A 121 11.27 -15.36 8.33
C ASN A 121 10.12 -16.39 8.26
N PRO A 122 10.37 -17.65 7.85
CA PRO A 122 9.32 -18.66 7.70
C PRO A 122 8.50 -18.91 8.97
N GLY A 123 9.16 -18.93 10.14
CA GLY A 123 8.49 -19.20 11.41
C GLY A 123 7.58 -18.07 11.89
N ILE A 124 7.85 -16.81 11.51
CA ILE A 124 6.94 -15.69 11.76
C ILE A 124 5.74 -15.76 10.80
N ILE A 125 5.98 -16.07 9.52
CA ILE A 125 4.93 -16.23 8.51
C ILE A 125 3.98 -17.38 8.90
N GLU A 126 4.50 -18.50 9.39
CA GLU A 126 3.70 -19.62 9.87
C GLU A 126 2.83 -19.25 11.09
N LYS A 127 3.34 -18.40 12.00
CA LYS A 127 2.55 -17.90 13.13
C LYS A 127 1.41 -17.01 12.67
N ILE A 128 1.66 -16.15 11.68
CA ILE A 128 0.62 -15.33 11.04
C ILE A 128 -0.42 -16.23 10.38
N ASP A 129 0.02 -17.26 9.64
CA ASP A 129 -0.86 -18.24 9.00
C ASP A 129 -1.78 -18.94 10.01
N LYS A 130 -1.21 -19.44 11.11
CA LYS A 130 -1.96 -20.09 12.20
C LYS A 130 -2.98 -19.14 12.84
N ALA A 131 -2.63 -17.86 13.04
CA ALA A 131 -3.55 -16.88 13.59
C ALA A 131 -4.73 -16.59 12.63
N ILE A 132 -4.44 -16.47 11.34
CA ILE A 132 -5.48 -16.33 10.29
C ILE A 132 -6.38 -17.56 10.27
N PHE A 133 -5.80 -18.77 10.22
CA PHE A 133 -6.54 -20.03 10.25
C PHE A 133 -7.48 -20.11 11.46
N ARG A 134 -6.96 -19.83 12.66
CA ARG A 134 -7.73 -19.86 13.91
C ARG A 134 -8.91 -18.88 13.86
N TYR A 135 -8.66 -17.63 13.46
CA TYR A 135 -9.72 -16.62 13.39
C TYR A 135 -10.79 -17.00 12.35
N THR A 136 -10.39 -17.45 11.16
CA THR A 136 -11.32 -17.90 10.12
C THR A 136 -12.15 -19.10 10.57
N SER A 137 -11.56 -20.03 11.33
CA SER A 137 -12.24 -21.21 11.88
C SER A 137 -13.21 -20.89 13.03
N LEU A 138 -12.94 -19.83 13.79
CA LEU A 138 -13.88 -19.33 14.81
C LEU A 138 -15.10 -18.67 14.16
N ILE A 139 -14.88 -17.80 13.15
CA ILE A 139 -15.96 -17.19 12.38
C ILE A 139 -16.82 -18.26 11.70
N SER A 140 -16.20 -19.30 11.14
CA SER A 140 -16.93 -20.37 10.47
C SER A 140 -17.94 -21.05 11.38
N THR A 141 -17.50 -21.37 12.60
CA THR A 141 -18.32 -22.03 13.61
C THR A 141 -19.43 -21.09 14.09
N PHE A 142 -19.10 -19.82 14.35
CA PHE A 142 -20.08 -18.90 14.92
C PHE A 142 -21.14 -18.41 13.91
N VAL A 143 -20.76 -18.15 12.66
CA VAL A 143 -21.64 -17.53 11.65
C VAL A 143 -22.40 -18.57 10.83
N PHE A 144 -21.76 -19.68 10.45
CA PHE A 144 -22.34 -20.62 9.48
C PHE A 144 -22.93 -21.87 10.11
N ARG A 145 -22.46 -22.33 11.29
CA ARG A 145 -23.06 -23.50 11.97
C ARG A 145 -24.33 -23.17 12.77
N THR A 146 -24.45 -21.95 13.30
CA THR A 146 -25.57 -21.53 14.15
C THR A 146 -26.83 -21.16 13.37
N GLY A 147 -26.80 -21.18 12.02
CA GLY A 147 -27.91 -20.70 11.18
C GLY A 147 -28.12 -19.18 11.20
N LEU A 148 -27.32 -18.44 11.98
CA LEU A 148 -27.43 -17.00 12.16
C LEU A 148 -27.27 -16.25 10.83
N SER A 149 -26.41 -16.73 9.92
CA SER A 149 -26.26 -16.17 8.57
C SER A 149 -27.56 -16.09 7.76
N LYS A 150 -28.52 -17.01 7.99
CA LYS A 150 -29.85 -16.97 7.35
C LYS A 150 -30.74 -15.87 7.92
N LEU A 151 -30.62 -15.60 9.23
CA LEU A 151 -31.38 -14.56 9.91
C LEU A 151 -30.88 -13.16 9.54
N ILE A 152 -29.55 -12.99 9.47
CA ILE A 152 -28.92 -11.71 9.15
C ILE A 152 -29.18 -11.30 7.67
N ARG A 153 -29.60 -12.24 6.80
CA ARG A 153 -30.00 -11.97 5.40
C ARG A 153 -31.08 -10.88 5.28
N PHE A 154 -32.01 -10.82 6.23
CA PHE A 154 -33.11 -9.85 6.19
C PHE A 154 -32.67 -8.42 6.55
N PHE A 155 -31.53 -8.26 7.24
CA PHE A 155 -31.02 -6.97 7.69
C PHE A 155 -29.82 -6.48 6.88
N LEU A 156 -29.21 -7.35 6.09
CA LEU A 156 -28.07 -7.00 5.24
C LEU A 156 -28.53 -6.67 3.81
N SER A 157 -27.83 -5.71 3.19
CA SER A 157 -27.96 -5.53 1.75
C SER A 157 -27.59 -6.81 1.01
N THR A 158 -28.25 -7.04 -0.13
CA THR A 158 -28.02 -8.20 -1.01
C THR A 158 -26.52 -8.42 -1.30
N GLN A 159 -25.79 -7.33 -1.54
CA GLN A 159 -24.35 -7.38 -1.79
C GLN A 159 -23.55 -7.93 -0.59
N ARG A 160 -23.85 -7.49 0.63
CA ARG A 160 -23.17 -7.97 1.84
C ARG A 160 -23.48 -9.44 2.10
N TYR A 161 -24.71 -9.87 1.83
CA TYR A 161 -25.09 -11.27 1.94
C TYR A 161 -24.32 -12.17 0.95
N PHE A 162 -24.13 -11.72 -0.31
CA PHE A 162 -23.29 -12.45 -1.27
C PHE A 162 -21.82 -12.54 -0.83
N GLU A 163 -21.26 -11.49 -0.24
CA GLU A 163 -19.89 -11.55 0.30
C GLU A 163 -19.76 -12.56 1.46
N LEU A 164 -20.79 -12.67 2.31
CA LEU A 164 -20.84 -13.73 3.34
C LEU A 164 -20.87 -15.14 2.72
N GLN A 165 -21.65 -15.36 1.66
CA GLN A 165 -21.65 -16.65 0.96
C GLN A 165 -20.29 -16.98 0.33
N LYS A 166 -19.61 -16.01 -0.30
CA LYS A 166 -18.24 -16.21 -0.81
C LYS A 166 -17.27 -16.56 0.30
N ALA A 167 -17.46 -16.00 1.50
CA ALA A 167 -16.64 -16.33 2.66
C ALA A 167 -16.83 -17.79 3.08
N GLU A 168 -18.04 -18.36 2.99
CA GLU A 168 -18.32 -19.76 3.32
C GLU A 168 -17.46 -20.75 2.50
N ALA A 169 -17.38 -20.53 1.18
CA ALA A 169 -16.58 -21.38 0.30
C ALA A 169 -15.09 -21.33 0.69
N LYS A 170 -14.56 -20.13 0.98
CA LYS A 170 -13.17 -19.96 1.45
C LYS A 170 -12.95 -20.65 2.79
N ILE A 171 -13.89 -20.50 3.71
CA ILE A 171 -13.88 -21.11 5.03
C ILE A 171 -13.81 -22.64 4.94
N LYS A 172 -14.63 -23.25 4.07
CA LYS A 172 -14.62 -24.70 3.84
C LYS A 172 -13.26 -25.20 3.35
N VAL A 173 -12.61 -24.44 2.46
CA VAL A 173 -11.26 -24.76 1.97
C VAL A 173 -10.23 -24.64 3.11
N VAL A 174 -10.24 -23.53 3.84
CA VAL A 174 -9.35 -23.30 5.00
C VAL A 174 -9.48 -24.41 6.05
N GLY A 175 -10.72 -24.83 6.36
CA GLY A 175 -10.98 -25.91 7.31
C GLY A 175 -10.41 -27.26 6.87
N LYS A 176 -10.39 -27.55 5.57
CA LYS A 176 -9.80 -28.79 5.03
C LYS A 176 -8.27 -28.75 5.02
N THR A 177 -7.67 -27.60 4.75
CA THR A 177 -6.21 -27.48 4.62
C THR A 177 -5.51 -27.27 5.96
N GLY A 178 -6.22 -26.80 6.98
CA GLY A 178 -5.60 -26.41 8.26
C GLY A 178 -4.72 -25.16 8.17
N LYS A 179 -4.81 -24.40 7.06
CA LYS A 179 -3.92 -23.27 6.74
C LYS A 179 -4.73 -22.04 6.33
N GLY A 180 -4.29 -20.86 6.75
CA GLY A 180 -4.91 -19.58 6.40
C GLY A 180 -4.55 -19.14 4.98
N PHE A 181 -3.33 -19.41 4.55
CA PHE A 181 -2.84 -19.21 3.18
C PHE A 181 -2.89 -20.53 2.41
N LYS A 182 -3.27 -20.43 1.13
CA LYS A 182 -3.21 -21.57 0.20
C LYS A 182 -1.76 -21.99 -0.07
N THR A 183 -0.91 -21.01 -0.37
CA THR A 183 0.54 -21.16 -0.46
C THR A 183 1.19 -20.21 0.53
N CYS A 184 2.22 -20.68 1.24
CA CYS A 184 2.94 -19.83 2.19
C CYS A 184 3.67 -18.73 1.39
N PRO A 185 3.37 -17.44 1.60
CA PRO A 185 4.08 -16.39 0.88
C PRO A 185 5.55 -16.35 1.32
N PRO A 186 6.50 -16.04 0.41
CA PRO A 186 7.90 -15.94 0.78
C PRO A 186 8.21 -14.66 1.58
N VAL A 187 7.47 -13.57 1.30
CA VAL A 187 7.60 -12.29 1.98
C VAL A 187 6.22 -11.72 2.31
N ILE A 188 6.07 -11.17 3.52
CA ILE A 188 4.92 -10.35 3.93
C ILE A 188 5.42 -8.95 4.30
N VAL A 189 4.72 -7.93 3.81
CA VAL A 189 5.01 -6.52 4.00
C VAL A 189 3.84 -5.87 4.74
N PHE A 190 4.16 -5.00 5.70
CA PHE A 190 3.20 -4.22 6.46
C PHE A 190 3.52 -2.72 6.34
N ILE A 191 2.50 -1.92 6.01
CA ILE A 191 2.56 -0.46 6.14
C ILE A 191 2.05 -0.10 7.53
N VAL A 192 2.93 0.50 8.34
CA VAL A 192 2.70 0.79 9.76
C VAL A 192 2.85 2.28 10.02
N GLY A 193 1.98 2.86 10.83
CA GLY A 193 2.08 4.26 11.26
C GLY A 193 1.24 4.55 12.49
N ASP A 194 1.21 5.82 12.90
CA ASP A 194 0.40 6.29 14.04
C ASP A 194 -1.10 6.08 13.76
N LYS A 195 -1.79 5.41 14.69
CA LYS A 195 -3.20 5.09 14.56
C LYS A 195 -4.14 6.30 14.68
N ALA A 196 -3.65 7.43 15.19
CA ALA A 196 -4.41 8.67 15.37
C ALA A 196 -4.47 9.54 14.11
N ILE A 197 -3.60 9.30 13.12
CA ILE A 197 -3.58 10.11 11.90
C ILE A 197 -4.71 9.65 10.96
N PRO A 198 -5.64 10.56 10.59
CA PRO A 198 -6.75 10.23 9.70
C PRO A 198 -6.25 9.87 8.29
N LEU A 199 -7.12 9.25 7.49
CA LEU A 199 -6.84 8.88 6.10
C LEU A 199 -5.61 7.99 5.88
N SER A 200 -5.13 7.35 6.95
CA SER A 200 -3.97 6.46 6.91
C SER A 200 -4.24 5.16 6.16
N VAL A 201 -5.48 4.67 6.14
CA VAL A 201 -5.81 3.46 5.39
C VAL A 201 -5.68 3.72 3.88
N GLU A 202 -6.27 4.81 3.42
CA GLU A 202 -6.27 5.28 2.03
C GLU A 202 -4.83 5.53 1.56
N SER A 203 -4.07 6.27 2.37
CA SER A 203 -2.65 6.54 2.12
C SER A 203 -1.82 5.25 2.00
N ALA A 204 -2.05 4.28 2.89
CA ALA A 204 -1.37 2.98 2.82
C ALA A 204 -1.76 2.16 1.60
N GLN A 205 -3.01 2.26 1.11
CA GLN A 205 -3.42 1.55 -0.11
C GLN A 205 -2.72 2.10 -1.36
N TYR A 206 -2.49 3.41 -1.45
CA TYR A 206 -1.69 3.97 -2.54
C TYR A 206 -0.24 3.50 -2.50
N ALA A 207 0.37 3.47 -1.30
CA ALA A 207 1.72 2.93 -1.11
C ALA A 207 1.82 1.46 -1.56
N LEU A 208 0.85 0.63 -1.15
CA LEU A 208 0.76 -0.76 -1.60
C LEU A 208 0.57 -0.87 -3.12
N TYR A 209 -0.19 0.02 -3.74
CA TYR A 209 -0.42 -0.04 -5.18
C TYR A 209 0.83 0.34 -6.00
N ASN A 210 1.61 1.32 -5.54
CA ASN A 210 2.92 1.63 -6.12
C ASN A 210 3.86 0.41 -6.04
N ILE A 211 3.91 -0.24 -4.87
CA ILE A 211 4.66 -1.49 -4.67
C ILE A 211 4.21 -2.56 -5.67
N ASP A 212 2.90 -2.80 -5.80
CA ASP A 212 2.35 -3.85 -6.68
C ASP A 212 2.76 -3.65 -8.15
N LEU A 213 2.60 -2.43 -8.67
CA LEU A 213 2.94 -2.13 -10.06
C LEU A 213 4.44 -2.25 -10.34
N TYR A 214 5.28 -1.78 -9.43
CA TYR A 214 6.73 -1.85 -9.60
C TYR A 214 7.26 -3.28 -9.42
N ALA A 215 6.73 -4.03 -8.44
CA ALA A 215 7.04 -5.44 -8.25
C ALA A 215 6.77 -6.26 -9.53
N GLN A 216 5.68 -5.96 -10.23
CA GLN A 216 5.33 -6.61 -11.49
C GLN A 216 6.36 -6.37 -12.59
N LEU A 217 6.92 -5.17 -12.70
CA LEU A 217 8.00 -4.90 -13.66
C LEU A 217 9.28 -5.64 -13.29
N LYS A 218 9.49 -5.93 -12.00
CA LYS A 218 10.60 -6.73 -11.48
C LYS A 218 10.36 -8.25 -11.53
N GLY A 219 9.23 -8.69 -12.10
CA GLY A 219 8.88 -10.10 -12.23
C GLY A 219 8.25 -10.73 -10.99
N LEU A 220 7.95 -9.94 -9.96
CA LEU A 220 7.25 -10.39 -8.76
C LEU A 220 5.76 -10.10 -8.86
N GLY A 221 4.98 -10.79 -8.04
CA GLY A 221 3.56 -10.59 -7.89
C GLY A 221 3.19 -10.27 -6.46
N CYS A 222 2.07 -9.56 -6.29
CA CYS A 222 1.58 -9.22 -4.96
C CYS A 222 0.13 -9.65 -4.73
N ASN A 223 -0.23 -9.75 -3.45
CA ASN A 223 -1.61 -9.88 -3.00
C ASN A 223 -1.83 -9.07 -1.74
N ILE A 224 -2.75 -8.10 -1.82
CA ILE A 224 -3.14 -7.26 -0.70
C ILE A 224 -4.07 -8.06 0.21
N LEU A 225 -3.70 -8.13 1.49
CA LEU A 225 -4.29 -9.01 2.50
C LEU A 225 -5.22 -8.24 3.45
N VAL A 226 -6.19 -7.51 2.92
CA VAL A 226 -7.10 -6.63 3.70
C VAL A 226 -7.79 -7.37 4.85
N GLY A 227 -8.30 -8.58 4.59
CA GLY A 227 -8.95 -9.40 5.62
C GLY A 227 -7.97 -9.83 6.71
N SER A 228 -6.78 -10.30 6.33
CA SER A 228 -5.76 -10.76 7.27
C SER A 228 -5.15 -9.62 8.09
N GLN A 229 -5.06 -8.41 7.53
CA GLN A 229 -4.63 -7.21 8.24
C GLN A 229 -5.46 -6.97 9.50
N GLY A 230 -6.79 -7.10 9.41
CA GLY A 230 -7.69 -6.95 10.55
C GLY A 230 -7.46 -7.99 11.64
N ILE A 231 -7.04 -9.19 11.26
CA ILE A 231 -6.73 -10.29 12.19
C ILE A 231 -5.41 -10.00 12.91
N VAL A 232 -4.36 -9.65 12.16
CA VAL A 232 -3.03 -9.38 12.72
C VAL A 232 -3.07 -8.18 13.67
N ASN A 233 -3.79 -7.11 13.32
CA ASN A 233 -3.96 -5.95 14.21
C ASN A 233 -4.62 -6.28 15.56
N LYS A 234 -5.39 -7.37 15.65
CA LYS A 234 -6.04 -7.82 16.89
C LYS A 234 -5.18 -8.80 17.69
N ASP A 235 -4.09 -9.31 17.11
CA ASP A 235 -3.19 -10.25 17.78
C ASP A 235 -1.99 -9.51 18.40
N ASN A 236 -2.12 -9.15 19.68
CA ASN A 236 -1.06 -8.44 20.42
C ASN A 236 0.29 -9.19 20.43
N GLY A 237 0.27 -10.53 20.38
CA GLY A 237 1.47 -11.34 20.37
C GLY A 237 2.24 -11.20 19.06
N ILE A 238 1.53 -11.20 17.92
CA ILE A 238 2.11 -10.95 16.61
C ILE A 238 2.56 -9.49 16.49
N MET A 239 1.72 -8.52 16.87
CA MET A 239 2.07 -7.10 16.82
C MET A 239 3.37 -6.80 17.59
N LYS A 240 3.53 -7.37 18.79
CA LYS A 240 4.77 -7.25 19.58
C LYS A 240 5.98 -7.89 18.86
N ARG A 241 5.81 -9.07 18.26
CA ARG A 241 6.88 -9.74 17.49
C ARG A 241 7.30 -8.96 16.25
N LEU A 242 6.38 -8.22 15.64
CA LEU A 242 6.66 -7.33 14.51
C LEU A 242 7.27 -5.98 14.93
N GLY A 243 7.47 -5.75 16.23
CA GLY A 243 7.97 -4.47 16.75
C GLY A 243 6.99 -3.32 16.50
N ILE A 244 5.68 -3.59 16.54
CA ILE A 244 4.64 -2.56 16.34
C ILE A 244 4.13 -2.11 17.71
N GLY A 245 4.28 -0.82 18.00
CA GLY A 245 3.94 -0.22 19.28
C GLY A 245 2.44 -0.02 19.50
N LYS A 246 2.03 0.29 20.74
CA LYS A 246 0.61 0.51 21.12
C LYS A 246 -0.04 1.73 20.46
N LYS A 247 0.76 2.71 20.06
CA LYS A 247 0.31 3.91 19.33
C LYS A 247 0.31 3.69 17.81
N GLU A 248 0.91 2.61 17.34
CA GLU A 248 0.97 2.26 15.93
C GLU A 248 -0.13 1.26 15.55
N LYS A 249 -0.39 1.16 14.25
CA LYS A 249 -1.31 0.19 13.66
C LYS A 249 -0.84 -0.21 12.26
N ILE A 250 -1.19 -1.41 11.82
CA ILE A 250 -1.02 -1.84 10.44
C ILE A 250 -2.16 -1.27 9.59
N PHE A 251 -1.82 -0.44 8.61
CA PHE A 251 -2.75 0.17 7.66
C PHE A 251 -2.77 -0.53 6.29
N GLY A 252 -1.71 -1.25 5.96
CA GLY A 252 -1.63 -2.08 4.76
C GLY A 252 -0.90 -3.40 5.07
N MET A 253 -1.36 -4.50 4.48
CA MET A 253 -0.68 -5.80 4.54
C MET A 253 -0.65 -6.41 3.14
N MET A 254 0.49 -6.92 2.71
CA MET A 254 0.69 -7.49 1.38
C MET A 254 1.63 -8.69 1.44
N SER A 255 1.34 -9.74 0.68
CA SER A 255 2.31 -10.78 0.35
C SER A 255 2.99 -10.50 -0.98
N ILE A 256 4.30 -10.72 -1.08
CA ILE A 256 5.12 -10.51 -2.28
C ILE A 256 5.91 -11.80 -2.58
N GLY A 257 6.04 -12.17 -3.86
CA GLY A 257 6.87 -13.29 -4.30
C GLY A 257 6.78 -13.55 -5.80
N TYR A 258 7.56 -14.51 -6.30
CA TYR A 258 7.46 -14.95 -7.69
C TYR A 258 6.13 -15.68 -7.93
N PRO A 259 5.36 -15.36 -8.98
CA PRO A 259 4.13 -16.07 -9.29
C PRO A 259 4.38 -17.56 -9.56
N ALA A 260 3.52 -18.44 -9.02
CA ALA A 260 3.54 -19.86 -9.38
C ALA A 260 2.95 -20.13 -10.78
N VAL A 261 2.27 -19.14 -11.36
CA VAL A 261 1.59 -19.24 -12.66
C VAL A 261 1.79 -17.97 -13.47
N SER A 262 1.75 -18.12 -14.79
CA SER A 262 1.80 -17.00 -15.75
C SER A 262 0.40 -16.67 -16.26
N PHE A 263 0.10 -15.37 -16.41
CA PHE A 263 -1.14 -14.89 -17.02
C PHE A 263 -0.84 -14.41 -18.44
N LEU A 264 -1.33 -15.16 -19.43
CA LEU A 264 -1.03 -14.89 -20.84
C LEU A 264 -1.99 -13.89 -21.49
N ASN A 265 -3.21 -13.80 -20.97
CA ASN A 265 -4.27 -12.98 -21.56
C ASN A 265 -4.60 -11.79 -20.67
N LYS A 266 -4.62 -10.59 -21.27
CA LYS A 266 -5.28 -9.42 -20.68
C LYS A 266 -6.79 -9.55 -20.78
N ILE A 267 -7.50 -8.87 -19.88
CA ILE A 267 -8.96 -8.85 -19.86
C ILE A 267 -9.42 -7.66 -20.70
N GLU A 268 -10.27 -7.91 -21.69
CA GLU A 268 -10.95 -6.88 -22.49
C GLU A 268 -12.47 -6.90 -22.20
N GLY A 269 -13.17 -5.81 -22.53
CA GLY A 269 -14.63 -5.69 -22.38
C GLY A 269 -15.14 -5.35 -20.97
N LYS A 270 -14.33 -5.53 -19.92
CA LYS A 270 -14.67 -5.09 -18.56
C LYS A 270 -14.51 -3.57 -18.43
N HIS A 271 -15.60 -2.87 -18.15
CA HIS A 271 -15.62 -1.43 -17.96
C HIS A 271 -16.28 -1.05 -16.63
N MET A 272 -15.89 0.10 -16.09
CA MET A 272 -16.58 0.72 -14.96
C MET A 272 -17.74 1.57 -15.52
N PRO A 273 -18.99 1.39 -15.07
CA PRO A 273 -20.09 2.26 -15.50
C PRO A 273 -19.77 3.72 -15.13
N VAL A 274 -19.92 4.62 -16.10
CA VAL A 274 -19.74 6.07 -15.91
C VAL A 274 -21.09 6.73 -16.13
N GLN A 275 -21.57 7.43 -15.11
CA GLN A 275 -22.77 8.25 -15.19
C GLN A 275 -22.37 9.72 -15.10
N TRP A 276 -22.76 10.49 -16.11
CA TRP A 276 -22.64 11.94 -16.07
C TRP A 276 -23.81 12.52 -15.27
N ASN A 277 -23.51 13.25 -14.20
CA ASN A 277 -24.52 14.05 -13.53
C ASN A 277 -24.84 15.26 -14.41
N THR A 278 -26.06 15.32 -14.95
CA THR A 278 -26.51 16.38 -15.84
C THR A 278 -27.05 17.61 -15.09
N GLY A 279 -26.95 17.63 -13.76
CA GLY A 279 -27.41 18.73 -12.91
C GLY A 279 -28.93 18.83 -12.80
N LYS A 280 -29.68 17.86 -13.34
CA LYS A 280 -31.12 17.75 -13.13
C LYS A 280 -31.35 17.04 -11.79
N TYR A 281 -31.77 17.82 -10.80
CA TYR A 281 -32.31 17.34 -9.54
C TYR A 281 -33.68 16.69 -9.74
#